data_AF-A0A1Q7U5N1-F1
#
_entry.id   AF-A0A1Q7U5N1-F1
#
_cell.length_a   1.000
_cell.length_b   1.000
_cell.length_c   1.000
_cell.angle_alpha   90.00
_cell.angle_beta   90.00
_cell.angle_gamma   90.00
#
_symmetry.space_group_name_H-M   'P 1'
#
loop_
_entity.id
_entity.type
_entity.pdbx_description
1 polymer ?
#
loop_
_entity_poly.entity_id
_entity_poly.type
_entity_poly.pdbx_seq_one_letter_code
_entity_poly.pdbx_strand_id
1 'polypeptide(L)'
;MKTQRVCLLALLLLGGCVRVPPHLLLPDLRLGEPSFFPTLEAYAAAPIVPGNRVEFLLNGEEIFPALIESIQSAHKTITYAQYFYEDGPVSRDIANALSERGLAGVGVNVLLDAFGALGIPGEYVDTMRRAGCHVEFFRPLGPLAWHRANNRNHRRILVVDGRVGWTGGSGVSRKWMGNGRVEDHWRDTDVRVEGPIVEYLQGAFADNWLEATGIVLGGDAYFPRPLPVAGTVHAQIIRSSPAGGSAAMYTAFLLAMSAARRSIYITNPYLVLDDRMSEALLIAVRRGVKVVVLTPGAIDHNLVRQASRGKWGKMLKGGVQIYEYLPALLHAKMMVIDGVWATLLTPGRLPPLAGSQPDRSLHGAAGDADPRSALGGGE
;
A
#
# COMPACT_ATOMS: atom_id res chain seq x y z
N MET A 1 7.46 26.83 -45.95
CA MET A 1 8.80 26.33 -45.61
C MET A 1 8.75 25.70 -44.23
N LYS A 2 9.11 24.42 -44.14
CA LYS A 2 9.21 23.62 -42.92
C LYS A 2 10.36 24.14 -42.04
N THR A 3 10.18 24.18 -40.73
CA THR A 3 11.28 23.83 -39.81
C THR A 3 10.72 23.28 -38.50
N GLN A 4 10.95 21.97 -38.32
CA GLN A 4 10.79 21.22 -37.09
C GLN A 4 11.76 21.74 -36.01
N ARG A 5 11.35 21.71 -34.74
CA ARG A 5 12.27 21.51 -33.60
C ARG A 5 11.64 20.59 -32.55
N VAL A 6 11.85 19.30 -32.78
CA VAL A 6 12.29 18.27 -31.82
C VAL A 6 11.73 18.35 -30.39
N CYS A 7 10.72 17.52 -30.11
CA CYS A 7 10.42 17.05 -28.75
C CYS A 7 11.51 16.08 -28.30
N LEU A 8 12.35 16.49 -27.35
CA LEU A 8 13.34 15.62 -26.72
C LEU A 8 12.63 14.71 -25.72
N LEU A 9 12.34 13.48 -26.15
CA LEU A 9 11.84 12.41 -25.27
C LEU A 9 13.02 11.90 -24.44
N ALA A 10 13.18 12.41 -23.21
CA ALA A 10 14.20 11.90 -22.29
C ALA A 10 13.73 10.56 -21.71
N LEU A 11 14.16 9.46 -22.35
CA LEU A 11 14.08 8.10 -21.81
C LEU A 11 15.05 8.00 -20.62
N LEU A 12 14.55 8.20 -19.41
CA LEU A 12 15.32 7.93 -18.17
C LEU A 12 15.28 6.44 -17.87
N LEU A 13 16.18 5.69 -18.51
CA LEU A 13 16.58 4.35 -18.08
C LEU A 13 17.53 4.50 -16.88
N LEU A 14 16.98 4.47 -15.67
CA LEU A 14 17.78 4.32 -14.46
C LEU A 14 17.91 2.83 -14.14
N GLY A 15 19.13 2.32 -14.28
CA GLY A 15 19.53 0.98 -13.90
C GLY A 15 19.33 0.75 -12.41
N GLY A 16 18.26 0.06 -12.04
CA GLY A 16 18.23 -0.71 -10.80
C GLY A 16 19.05 -1.98 -11.00
N CYS A 17 19.86 -2.35 -10.00
CA CYS A 17 20.48 -3.66 -9.95
C CYS A 17 19.45 -4.74 -10.34
N VAL A 18 19.76 -5.51 -11.38
CA VAL A 18 18.99 -6.68 -11.79
C VAL A 18 19.07 -7.68 -10.64
N ARG A 19 18.11 -7.62 -9.72
CA ARG A 19 17.87 -8.71 -8.78
C ARG A 19 17.12 -9.78 -9.56
N VAL A 20 17.81 -10.87 -9.88
CA VAL A 20 17.18 -12.11 -10.32
C VAL A 20 16.10 -12.46 -9.29
N PRO A 21 14.83 -12.60 -9.67
CA PRO A 21 13.80 -12.98 -8.72
C PRO A 21 14.17 -14.36 -8.16
N PRO A 22 14.28 -14.53 -6.83
CA PRO A 22 14.57 -15.83 -6.26
C PRO A 22 13.46 -16.81 -6.64
N HIS A 23 13.82 -18.06 -6.96
CA HIS A 23 12.85 -19.12 -7.16
C HIS A 23 12.13 -19.41 -5.83
N LEU A 24 10.98 -18.77 -5.60
CA LEU A 24 10.14 -19.02 -4.44
C LEU A 24 9.28 -20.26 -4.67
N LEU A 25 9.59 -21.32 -3.94
CA LEU A 25 8.68 -22.45 -3.70
C LEU A 25 7.86 -22.12 -2.46
N LEU A 26 6.55 -22.05 -2.62
CA LEU A 26 5.63 -21.75 -1.52
C LEU A 26 5.17 -23.07 -0.87
N PRO A 27 5.10 -23.15 0.46
CA PRO A 27 4.50 -24.30 1.13
C PRO A 27 2.99 -24.37 0.81
N ASP A 28 2.44 -25.58 0.82
CA ASP A 28 0.98 -25.74 0.82
C ASP A 28 0.46 -25.43 2.24
N LEU A 29 -0.08 -24.22 2.40
CA LEU A 29 -0.67 -23.75 3.65
C LEU A 29 -2.13 -23.34 3.41
N ARG A 30 -2.95 -23.44 4.45
CA ARG A 30 -4.33 -22.92 4.44
C ARG A 30 -4.50 -21.78 5.42
N LEU A 31 -5.37 -20.84 5.05
CA LEU A 31 -5.84 -19.84 6.00
C LEU A 31 -6.49 -20.55 7.20
N GLY A 32 -6.06 -20.19 8.40
CA GLY A 32 -6.55 -20.77 9.67
C GLY A 32 -5.76 -21.97 10.18
N GLU A 33 -4.80 -22.51 9.42
CA GLU A 33 -3.87 -23.51 9.97
C GLU A 33 -2.92 -22.85 10.99
N PRO A 34 -2.54 -23.54 12.09
CA PRO A 34 -1.69 -22.96 13.13
C PRO A 34 -0.33 -22.44 12.63
N SER A 35 0.19 -23.03 11.55
CA SER A 35 1.46 -22.64 10.92
C SER A 35 1.33 -21.42 10.01
N PHE A 36 0.13 -20.97 9.64
CA PHE A 36 -0.05 -19.90 8.67
C PHE A 36 0.50 -18.56 9.19
N PHE A 37 0.13 -18.15 10.41
CA PHE A 37 0.62 -16.91 11.02
C PHE A 37 2.14 -16.93 11.24
N PRO A 38 2.73 -17.93 11.91
CA PRO A 38 4.18 -18.00 12.07
C PRO A 38 4.95 -17.97 10.74
N THR A 39 4.43 -18.64 9.71
CA THR A 39 5.06 -18.62 8.37
C THR A 39 5.00 -17.21 7.78
N LEU A 40 3.84 -16.54 7.86
CA LEU A 40 3.71 -15.19 7.33
C LEU A 40 4.63 -14.20 8.06
N GLU A 41 4.67 -14.26 9.39
CA GLU A 41 5.54 -13.43 10.23
C GLU A 41 7.02 -13.58 9.88
N ALA A 42 7.48 -14.82 9.66
CA ALA A 42 8.87 -15.13 9.30
C ALA A 42 9.34 -14.41 8.03
N TYR A 43 8.45 -14.15 7.07
CA TYR A 43 8.77 -13.48 5.81
C TYR A 43 8.32 -12.02 5.76
N ALA A 44 7.35 -11.62 6.58
CA ALA A 44 6.83 -10.26 6.63
C ALA A 44 7.70 -9.30 7.48
N ALA A 45 8.60 -9.83 8.31
CA ALA A 45 9.41 -9.07 9.28
C ALA A 45 8.56 -8.19 10.22
N ALA A 46 7.33 -8.61 10.49
CA ALA A 46 6.39 -7.97 11.39
C ALA A 46 5.50 -9.05 12.05
N PRO A 47 5.18 -8.94 13.34
CA PRO A 47 4.30 -9.90 14.00
C PRO A 47 2.83 -9.68 13.62
N ILE A 48 2.03 -10.74 13.74
CA ILE A 48 0.57 -10.70 13.72
C ILE A 48 0.10 -10.62 15.17
N VAL A 49 -0.52 -9.52 15.52
CA VAL A 49 -0.88 -9.21 16.90
C VAL A 49 -2.38 -9.40 17.09
N PRO A 50 -2.85 -10.13 18.11
CA PRO A 50 -4.27 -10.27 18.42
C PRO A 50 -4.82 -9.02 19.13
N GLY A 51 -6.14 -9.00 19.33
CA GLY A 51 -6.77 -8.07 20.27
C GLY A 51 -7.20 -6.73 19.68
N ASN A 52 -7.33 -6.63 18.35
CA ASN A 52 -7.59 -5.35 17.68
C ASN A 52 -9.06 -5.20 17.26
N ARG A 53 -9.51 -3.95 17.21
CA ARG A 53 -10.73 -3.55 16.50
C ARG A 53 -10.33 -2.82 15.23
N VAL A 54 -10.95 -3.19 14.12
CA VAL A 54 -10.75 -2.55 12.82
C VAL A 54 -12.11 -2.11 12.30
N GLU A 55 -12.24 -0.84 12.01
CA GLU A 55 -13.43 -0.22 11.45
C GLU A 55 -13.11 0.28 10.05
N PHE A 56 -13.86 -0.21 9.06
CA PHE A 56 -13.73 0.23 7.67
C PHE A 56 -14.55 1.49 7.45
N LEU A 57 -13.96 2.47 6.77
CA LEU A 57 -14.60 3.73 6.43
C LEU A 57 -14.54 3.92 4.92
N LEU A 58 -15.70 4.13 4.32
CA LEU A 58 -15.90 4.13 2.88
C LEU A 58 -16.05 5.55 2.36
N ASN A 59 -15.12 5.94 1.48
CA ASN A 59 -15.14 7.23 0.76
C ASN A 59 -15.16 8.45 1.70
N GLY A 60 -15.17 9.65 1.12
CA GLY A 60 -15.01 10.89 1.89
C GLY A 60 -16.09 11.15 2.94
N GLU A 61 -17.33 10.67 2.70
CA GLU A 61 -18.46 10.88 3.61
C GLU A 61 -18.32 10.15 4.95
N GLU A 62 -17.67 8.99 5.00
CA GLU A 62 -17.37 8.29 6.25
C GLU A 62 -15.95 8.61 6.75
N ILE A 63 -14.98 8.76 5.83
CA ILE A 63 -13.57 8.91 6.16
C ILE A 63 -13.29 10.23 6.89
N PHE A 64 -13.70 11.35 6.30
CA PHE A 64 -13.22 12.65 6.75
C PHE A 64 -13.88 13.13 8.05
N PRO A 65 -15.21 12.98 8.24
CA PRO A 65 -15.83 13.33 9.51
C PRO A 65 -15.22 12.58 10.70
N ALA A 66 -15.07 11.25 10.57
CA ALA A 66 -14.52 10.42 11.64
C ALA A 66 -13.01 10.67 11.88
N LEU A 67 -12.25 11.02 10.82
CA LEU A 67 -10.85 11.41 10.95
C LEU A 67 -10.71 12.74 11.70
N ILE A 68 -11.52 13.73 11.36
CA ILE A 68 -11.53 15.04 12.03
C ILE A 68 -11.95 14.89 13.50
N GLU A 69 -12.99 14.10 13.79
CA GLU A 69 -13.42 13.78 15.15
C GLU A 69 -12.27 13.13 15.95
N SER A 70 -11.54 12.19 15.34
CA SER A 70 -10.37 11.57 15.98
C SER A 70 -9.29 12.60 16.31
N ILE A 71 -8.99 13.53 15.39
CA ILE A 71 -8.03 14.62 15.66
C ILE A 71 -8.51 15.47 16.85
N GLN A 72 -9.78 15.89 16.84
CA GLN A 72 -10.36 16.74 17.88
C GLN A 72 -10.38 16.07 19.26
N SER A 73 -10.47 14.74 19.30
CA SER A 73 -10.44 13.95 20.54
C SER A 73 -9.06 13.85 21.21
N ALA A 74 -7.99 14.30 20.55
CA ALA A 74 -6.63 14.11 21.05
C ALA A 74 -6.35 14.88 22.36
N HIS A 75 -5.73 14.21 23.32
CA HIS A 75 -5.40 14.80 24.63
C HIS A 75 -3.90 15.00 24.88
N LYS A 76 -3.04 14.20 24.24
CA LYS A 76 -1.59 14.18 24.49
C LYS A 76 -0.78 14.40 23.23
N THR A 77 -1.00 13.58 22.20
CA THR A 77 -0.20 13.59 20.98
C THR A 77 -1.02 13.31 19.73
N ILE A 78 -0.58 13.90 18.62
CA ILE A 78 -1.04 13.56 17.29
C ILE A 78 0.19 13.35 16.42
N THR A 79 0.24 12.23 15.70
CA THR A 79 1.20 12.04 14.62
C THR A 79 0.45 11.82 13.31
N TYR A 80 0.74 12.64 12.31
CA TYR A 80 -0.01 12.69 11.07
C TYR A 80 0.94 12.70 9.87
N ALA A 81 0.95 11.64 9.08
CA ALA A 81 1.69 11.55 7.83
C ALA A 81 0.73 11.45 6.64
N GLN A 82 0.96 12.29 5.63
CA GLN A 82 0.14 12.36 4.43
C GLN A 82 1.00 12.57 3.18
N TYR A 83 0.75 11.74 2.16
CA TYR A 83 1.38 11.91 0.85
C TYR A 83 0.71 13.02 0.05
N PHE A 84 -0.55 12.81 -0.34
CA PHE A 84 -1.28 13.72 -1.21
C PHE A 84 -2.08 14.69 -0.36
N TYR A 85 -1.75 15.98 -0.45
CA TYR A 85 -2.40 17.06 0.31
C TYR A 85 -2.46 18.31 -0.58
N GLU A 86 -3.66 18.72 -0.98
CA GLU A 86 -3.89 19.92 -1.78
C GLU A 86 -5.03 20.78 -1.22
N ASP A 87 -5.20 21.97 -1.78
CA ASP A 87 -6.28 22.87 -1.39
C ASP A 87 -7.69 22.25 -1.55
N GLY A 88 -8.58 22.59 -0.62
CA GLY A 88 -9.94 22.08 -0.56
C GLY A 88 -10.62 22.28 0.80
N PRO A 89 -11.93 22.00 0.90
CA PRO A 89 -12.66 22.11 2.17
C PRO A 89 -12.08 21.19 3.25
N VAL A 90 -11.92 19.90 2.93
CA VAL A 90 -11.39 18.91 3.87
C VAL A 90 -9.96 19.21 4.33
N SER A 91 -9.13 19.79 3.45
CA SER A 91 -7.76 20.12 3.80
C SER A 91 -7.71 21.26 4.81
N ARG A 92 -8.53 22.30 4.60
CA ARG A 92 -8.74 23.36 5.57
C ARG A 92 -9.25 22.83 6.92
N ASP A 93 -10.24 21.95 6.90
CA ASP A 93 -10.84 21.39 8.12
C ASP A 93 -9.81 20.59 8.93
N ILE A 94 -9.00 19.76 8.26
CA ILE A 94 -7.91 19.03 8.90
C ILE A 94 -6.86 19.99 9.48
N ALA A 95 -6.42 20.99 8.71
CA ALA A 95 -5.45 21.98 9.20
C ALA A 95 -5.97 22.74 10.42
N ASN A 96 -7.25 23.12 10.41
CA ASN A 96 -7.90 23.80 11.53
C ASN A 96 -8.00 22.90 12.77
N ALA A 97 -8.42 21.63 12.60
CA ALA A 97 -8.52 20.68 13.71
C ALA A 97 -7.14 20.39 14.34
N LEU A 98 -6.10 20.22 13.53
CA LEU A 98 -4.73 20.05 14.02
C LEU A 98 -4.25 21.31 14.77
N SER A 99 -4.53 22.49 14.22
CA SER A 99 -4.18 23.78 14.84
C SER A 99 -4.88 23.99 16.18
N GLU A 100 -6.18 23.68 16.27
CA GLU A 100 -6.94 23.77 17.52
C GLU A 100 -6.30 22.91 18.61
N ARG A 101 -5.92 21.67 18.29
CA ARG A 101 -5.26 20.78 19.25
C ARG A 101 -3.88 21.25 19.65
N GLY A 102 -3.10 21.79 18.71
CA GLY A 102 -1.81 22.43 19.00
C GLY A 102 -1.96 23.59 20.00
N LEU A 103 -2.93 24.48 19.78
CA LEU A 103 -3.21 25.61 20.68
C LEU A 103 -3.61 25.16 22.08
N ALA A 104 -4.28 24.01 22.18
CA ALA A 104 -4.65 23.40 23.44
C ALA A 104 -3.52 22.57 24.10
N GLY A 105 -2.29 22.65 23.57
CA GLY A 105 -1.09 22.06 24.16
C GLY A 105 -0.84 20.60 23.80
N VAL A 106 -1.58 20.03 22.85
CA VAL A 106 -1.33 18.66 22.35
C VAL A 106 -0.05 18.66 21.50
N GLY A 107 0.80 17.65 21.68
CA GLY A 107 1.99 17.48 20.85
C GLY A 107 1.63 17.02 19.43
N VAL A 108 1.56 17.94 18.47
CA VAL A 108 1.15 17.65 17.09
C VAL A 108 2.36 17.61 16.15
N ASN A 109 2.65 16.44 15.57
CA ASN A 109 3.70 16.23 14.58
C ASN A 109 3.09 15.86 13.23
N VAL A 110 3.30 16.71 12.22
CA VAL A 110 2.75 16.59 10.87
C VAL A 110 3.89 16.39 9.88
N LEU A 111 3.85 15.29 9.13
CA LEU A 111 4.83 14.94 8.12
C LEU A 111 4.16 14.86 6.73
N LEU A 112 4.47 15.82 5.86
CA LEU A 112 3.93 15.88 4.51
C LEU A 112 4.98 15.45 3.49
N ASP A 113 4.59 14.71 2.45
CA ASP A 113 5.54 14.44 1.35
C ASP A 113 5.76 15.71 0.51
N ALA A 114 7.03 16.10 0.29
CA ALA A 114 7.33 17.35 -0.40
C ALA A 114 6.85 17.40 -1.86
N PHE A 115 6.65 16.25 -2.52
CA PHE A 115 6.11 16.21 -3.88
C PHE A 115 4.58 16.11 -3.87
N GLY A 116 4.03 15.21 -3.05
CA GLY A 116 2.59 15.01 -2.96
C GLY A 116 1.83 16.18 -2.32
N ALA A 117 2.52 17.03 -1.55
CA ALA A 117 1.96 18.22 -0.92
C ALA A 117 2.30 19.53 -1.64
N LEU A 118 2.73 19.51 -2.92
CA LEU A 118 2.97 20.75 -3.68
C LEU A 118 1.72 21.63 -3.83
N GLY A 119 0.53 21.03 -3.71
CA GLY A 119 -0.75 21.73 -3.81
C GLY A 119 -1.28 22.28 -2.49
N ILE A 120 -0.59 22.10 -1.35
CA ILE A 120 -1.04 22.64 -0.06
C ILE A 120 -0.85 24.16 -0.02
N PRO A 121 -1.87 24.95 0.35
CA PRO A 121 -1.69 26.37 0.62
C PRO A 121 -0.68 26.61 1.74
N GLY A 122 0.28 27.52 1.52
CA GLY A 122 1.25 27.92 2.53
C GLY A 122 0.60 28.44 3.81
N GLU A 123 -0.55 29.11 3.70
CA GLU A 123 -1.36 29.57 4.83
C GLU A 123 -1.75 28.45 5.79
N TYR A 124 -2.06 27.25 5.29
CA TYR A 124 -2.44 26.11 6.15
C TYR A 124 -1.24 25.63 6.96
N VAL A 125 -0.06 25.57 6.33
CA VAL A 125 1.21 25.23 6.99
C VAL A 125 1.56 26.27 8.06
N ASP A 126 1.46 27.55 7.72
CA ASP A 126 1.77 28.65 8.64
C ASP A 126 0.80 28.70 9.81
N THR A 127 -0.48 28.41 9.58
CA THR A 127 -1.51 28.35 10.63
C THR A 127 -1.21 27.23 11.61
N MET A 128 -0.93 26.01 11.13
CA MET A 128 -0.54 24.89 11.98
C MET A 128 0.73 25.20 12.78
N ARG A 129 1.76 25.78 12.14
CA ARG A 129 3.01 26.16 12.84
C ARG A 129 2.79 27.22 13.91
N ARG A 130 1.99 28.26 13.64
CA ARG A 130 1.63 29.30 14.63
C ARG A 130 0.83 28.74 15.80
N ALA A 131 0.07 27.68 15.56
CA ALA A 131 -0.65 26.94 16.60
C ALA A 131 0.24 26.00 17.43
N GLY A 132 1.55 25.93 17.16
CA GLY A 132 2.47 25.07 17.89
C GLY A 132 2.63 23.66 17.30
N CYS A 133 2.04 23.37 16.13
CA CYS A 133 2.27 22.10 15.45
C CYS A 133 3.65 22.06 14.79
N HIS A 134 4.33 20.92 14.89
CA HIS A 134 5.56 20.64 14.15
C HIS A 134 5.21 20.15 12.75
N VAL A 135 5.33 21.00 11.73
CA VAL A 135 5.02 20.65 10.33
C VAL A 135 6.31 20.54 9.52
N GLU A 136 6.60 19.32 9.06
CA GLU A 136 7.83 18.96 8.35
C GLU A 136 7.54 18.29 7.01
N PHE A 137 8.49 18.44 6.08
CA PHE A 137 8.37 17.90 4.72
C PHE A 137 9.37 16.75 4.48
N PHE A 138 8.85 15.58 4.13
CA PHE A 138 9.66 14.42 3.79
C PHE A 138 10.34 14.61 2.43
N ARG A 139 11.67 14.48 2.43
CA ARG A 139 12.56 14.58 1.25
C ARG A 139 12.27 15.81 0.37
N PRO A 140 12.56 17.03 0.88
CA PRO A 140 12.36 18.28 0.15
C PRO A 140 12.95 18.26 -1.25
N LEU A 141 12.27 18.93 -2.18
CA LEU A 141 12.74 19.09 -3.55
C LEU A 141 13.92 20.06 -3.58
N GLY A 142 14.95 19.74 -4.36
CA GLY A 142 16.10 20.61 -4.55
C GLY A 142 16.94 20.19 -5.76
N PRO A 143 17.81 21.07 -6.28
CA PRO A 143 18.59 20.81 -7.50
C PRO A 143 19.45 19.52 -7.42
N LEU A 144 19.92 19.18 -6.22
CA LEU A 144 20.74 17.99 -5.92
C LEU A 144 19.91 16.75 -5.51
N ALA A 145 18.57 16.83 -5.51
CA ALA A 145 17.68 15.79 -4.99
C ALA A 145 17.02 14.92 -6.07
N TRP A 146 17.40 15.05 -7.34
CA TRP A 146 16.76 14.34 -8.47
C TRP A 146 16.80 12.82 -8.34
N HIS A 147 17.87 12.25 -7.80
CA HIS A 147 18.00 10.81 -7.54
C HIS A 147 17.00 10.27 -6.51
N ARG A 148 16.46 11.13 -5.65
CA ARG A 148 15.49 10.77 -4.59
C ARG A 148 14.04 10.98 -5.04
N ALA A 149 13.82 11.43 -6.28
CA ALA A 149 12.49 11.78 -6.77
C ALA A 149 11.49 10.60 -6.74
N ASN A 150 11.98 9.38 -6.94
CA ASN A 150 11.16 8.18 -6.98
C ASN A 150 10.97 7.51 -5.60
N ASN A 151 11.66 8.00 -4.55
CA ASN A 151 11.59 7.43 -3.22
C ASN A 151 10.78 8.38 -2.31
N ARG A 152 9.46 8.30 -2.39
CA ARG A 152 8.51 9.20 -1.70
C ARG A 152 7.82 8.53 -0.53
N ASN A 153 7.34 9.32 0.42
CA ASN A 153 6.54 8.80 1.52
C ASN A 153 5.08 8.70 1.06
N HIS A 154 4.67 7.51 0.62
CA HIS A 154 3.28 7.25 0.30
C HIS A 154 2.47 6.71 1.49
N ARG A 155 3.05 6.66 2.70
CA ARG A 155 2.33 6.19 3.88
C ARG A 155 1.30 7.25 4.27
N ARG A 156 0.12 6.76 4.60
CA ARG A 156 -0.92 7.55 5.25
C ARG A 156 -1.13 7.00 6.65
N ILE A 157 -0.86 7.85 7.63
CA ILE A 157 -0.88 7.49 9.05
C ILE A 157 -1.48 8.64 9.81
N LEU A 158 -2.50 8.38 10.62
CA LEU A 158 -2.85 9.22 11.76
C LEU A 158 -2.78 8.33 13.01
N VAL A 159 -2.08 8.78 14.04
CA VAL A 159 -2.16 8.17 15.37
C VAL A 159 -2.46 9.25 16.40
N VAL A 160 -3.49 9.01 17.20
CA VAL A 160 -3.97 9.89 18.27
C VAL A 160 -3.65 9.22 19.60
N ASP A 161 -2.90 9.95 20.45
CA ASP A 161 -2.49 9.56 21.81
C ASP A 161 -1.79 8.20 21.91
N GLY A 162 -1.20 7.72 20.81
CA GLY A 162 -0.63 6.37 20.70
C GLY A 162 -1.68 5.24 20.81
N ARG A 163 -2.98 5.54 20.73
CA ARG A 163 -4.09 4.64 21.08
C ARG A 163 -5.09 4.37 19.97
N VAL A 164 -5.32 5.36 19.11
CA VAL A 164 -6.20 5.24 17.94
C VAL A 164 -5.36 5.46 16.69
N GLY A 165 -5.36 4.49 15.79
CA GLY A 165 -4.60 4.52 14.55
C GLY A 165 -5.48 4.59 13.32
N TRP A 166 -4.94 5.12 12.23
CA TRP A 166 -5.62 5.29 10.96
C TRP A 166 -4.69 5.06 9.80
N THR A 167 -5.15 4.33 8.79
CA THR A 167 -4.41 4.18 7.54
C THR A 167 -5.35 3.87 6.38
N GLY A 168 -4.87 3.95 5.14
CA GLY A 168 -5.66 3.65 3.95
C GLY A 168 -5.22 4.40 2.70
N GLY A 169 -6.09 4.38 1.69
CA GLY A 169 -5.78 4.85 0.35
C GLY A 169 -5.99 6.35 0.12
N SER A 170 -6.73 7.02 1.02
CA SER A 170 -7.27 8.35 0.70
C SER A 170 -6.22 9.48 0.69
N GLY A 171 -6.39 10.40 -0.25
CA GLY A 171 -5.68 11.67 -0.30
C GLY A 171 -6.47 12.77 0.42
N VAL A 172 -5.81 13.89 0.71
CA VAL A 172 -6.48 15.10 1.22
C VAL A 172 -6.70 16.06 0.05
N SER A 173 -7.89 16.00 -0.53
CA SER A 173 -8.30 16.74 -1.73
C SER A 173 -9.81 16.65 -1.91
N ARG A 174 -10.40 17.57 -2.67
CA ARG A 174 -11.79 17.47 -3.17
C ARG A 174 -12.07 16.12 -3.86
N LYS A 175 -11.07 15.54 -4.54
CA LYS A 175 -11.20 14.28 -5.27
C LYS A 175 -11.64 13.10 -4.40
N TRP A 176 -11.27 13.08 -3.12
CA TRP A 176 -11.66 12.01 -2.20
C TRP A 176 -12.92 12.31 -1.41
N MET A 177 -13.56 13.46 -1.64
CA MET A 177 -14.81 13.80 -1.00
C MET A 177 -15.98 13.00 -1.60
N GLY A 178 -17.10 12.95 -0.88
CA GLY A 178 -18.34 12.35 -1.34
C GLY A 178 -18.40 10.82 -1.21
N ASN A 179 -19.39 10.23 -1.88
CA ASN A 179 -19.79 8.83 -1.72
C ASN A 179 -19.08 7.82 -2.64
N GLY A 180 -18.14 8.24 -3.49
CA GLY A 180 -17.45 7.33 -4.40
C GLY A 180 -18.28 6.82 -5.59
N ARG A 181 -19.48 7.39 -5.85
CA ARG A 181 -20.45 6.88 -6.85
C ARG A 181 -20.80 7.88 -7.96
N VAL A 182 -20.11 9.00 -8.00
CA VAL A 182 -20.27 10.04 -9.03
C VAL A 182 -18.90 10.49 -9.51
N GLU A 183 -18.87 11.11 -10.68
CA GLU A 183 -17.66 11.72 -11.22
C GLU A 183 -17.05 12.72 -10.21
N ASP A 184 -15.72 12.81 -10.19
CA ASP A 184 -14.91 13.60 -9.24
C ASP A 184 -14.97 13.21 -7.75
N HIS A 185 -15.76 12.22 -7.35
CA HIS A 185 -15.75 11.64 -6.00
C HIS A 185 -15.14 10.24 -6.04
N TRP A 186 -13.85 10.14 -5.75
CA TRP A 186 -13.08 8.90 -5.85
C TRP A 186 -13.58 7.87 -4.83
N ARG A 187 -13.72 6.62 -5.28
CA ARG A 187 -13.99 5.49 -4.40
C ARG A 187 -12.69 5.10 -3.72
N ASP A 188 -12.64 5.25 -2.39
CA ASP A 188 -11.52 4.75 -1.57
C ASP A 188 -11.98 4.04 -0.30
N THR A 189 -11.03 3.46 0.43
CA THR A 189 -11.29 2.80 1.71
C THR A 189 -10.13 3.06 2.66
N ASP A 190 -10.52 3.48 3.87
CA ASP A 190 -9.60 3.62 5.00
C ASP A 190 -10.03 2.72 6.14
N VAL A 191 -9.14 2.59 7.12
CA VAL A 191 -9.42 1.89 8.36
C VAL A 191 -9.04 2.75 9.56
N ARG A 192 -9.92 2.75 10.56
CA ARG A 192 -9.64 3.17 11.92
C ARG A 192 -9.35 1.91 12.74
N VAL A 193 -8.26 1.93 13.51
CA VAL A 193 -7.79 0.77 14.28
C VAL A 193 -7.56 1.15 15.74
N GLU A 194 -7.94 0.23 16.62
CA GLU A 194 -7.70 0.31 18.05
C GLU A 194 -7.13 -1.02 18.55
N GLY A 195 -6.38 -0.96 19.64
CA GLY A 195 -5.71 -2.12 20.23
C GLY A 195 -4.20 -2.16 19.95
N PRO A 196 -3.53 -3.27 20.30
CA PRO A 196 -2.07 -3.38 20.24
C PRO A 196 -1.42 -3.02 18.90
N ILE A 197 -2.14 -3.17 17.77
CA ILE A 197 -1.62 -2.88 16.44
C ILE A 197 -1.23 -1.40 16.23
N VAL A 198 -1.82 -0.48 17.02
CA VAL A 198 -1.57 0.97 16.90
C VAL A 198 -0.11 1.32 17.15
N GLU A 199 0.56 0.58 18.04
CA GLU A 199 2.00 0.76 18.30
C GLU A 199 2.86 0.56 17.04
N TYR A 200 2.50 -0.40 16.19
CA TYR A 200 3.24 -0.69 14.95
C TYR A 200 3.05 0.39 13.91
N LEU A 201 1.86 1.00 13.88
CA LEU A 201 1.55 2.14 13.04
C LEU A 201 2.28 3.40 13.53
N GLN A 202 2.29 3.66 14.84
CA GLN A 202 3.06 4.73 15.48
C GLN A 202 4.56 4.59 15.16
N GLY A 203 5.09 3.38 15.27
CA GLY A 203 6.49 3.12 14.92
C GLY A 203 6.80 3.32 13.43
N ALA A 204 5.83 3.13 12.54
CA ALA A 204 6.00 3.41 11.10
C ALA A 204 6.04 4.92 10.84
N PHE A 205 5.30 5.72 11.60
CA PHE A 205 5.43 7.19 11.60
C PHE A 205 6.78 7.62 12.16
N ALA A 206 7.16 7.13 13.35
CA ALA A 206 8.39 7.52 14.04
C ALA A 206 9.65 7.29 13.19
N ASP A 207 9.68 6.20 12.41
CA ASP A 207 10.72 5.90 11.43
C ASP A 207 10.89 7.01 10.38
N ASN A 208 9.78 7.46 9.75
CA ASN A 208 9.86 8.53 8.76
C ASN A 208 10.08 9.91 9.40
N TRP A 209 9.58 10.12 10.61
CA TRP A 209 9.85 11.33 11.37
C TRP A 209 11.34 11.49 11.68
N LEU A 210 11.97 10.41 12.17
CA LEU A 210 13.41 10.37 12.44
C LEU A 210 14.22 10.63 11.18
N GLU A 211 13.86 10.00 10.05
CA GLU A 211 14.54 10.25 8.78
C GLU A 211 14.42 11.73 8.34
N ALA A 212 13.24 12.32 8.49
CA ALA A 212 12.99 13.69 8.03
C ALA A 212 13.64 14.75 8.92
N THR A 213 13.66 14.52 10.24
CA THR A 213 13.95 15.57 11.23
C THR A 213 15.19 15.30 12.07
N GLY A 214 15.66 14.06 12.15
CA GLY A 214 16.66 13.61 13.12
C GLY A 214 16.15 13.49 14.56
N ILE A 215 14.85 13.72 14.81
CA ILE A 215 14.25 13.69 16.14
C ILE A 215 13.67 12.29 16.41
N VAL A 216 14.04 11.73 17.56
CA VAL A 216 13.49 10.45 18.05
C VAL A 216 12.22 10.73 18.86
N LEU A 217 11.10 10.15 18.44
CA LEU A 217 9.87 10.14 19.24
C LEU A 217 9.90 8.95 20.21
N GLY A 218 9.50 9.18 21.46
CA GLY A 218 9.53 8.16 22.51
C GLY A 218 8.74 8.56 23.75
N GLY A 219 8.59 7.62 24.67
CA GLY A 219 7.88 7.79 25.94
C GLY A 219 6.37 7.49 25.88
N ASP A 220 5.75 7.48 27.05
CA ASP A 220 4.37 7.01 27.26
C ASP A 220 3.31 7.81 26.50
N ALA A 221 3.63 9.04 26.09
CA ALA A 221 2.72 9.88 25.32
C ALA A 221 2.57 9.41 23.86
N TYR A 222 3.58 8.75 23.30
CA TYR A 222 3.57 8.19 21.94
C TYR A 222 3.41 6.67 21.95
N PHE A 223 4.01 5.98 22.92
CA PHE A 223 4.01 4.51 23.04
C PHE A 223 3.44 4.07 24.40
N PRO A 224 2.15 4.34 24.70
CA PRO A 224 1.55 3.92 25.96
C PRO A 224 1.49 2.40 26.03
N ARG A 225 2.05 1.80 27.08
CA ARG A 225 1.96 0.35 27.34
C ARG A 225 1.38 0.07 28.73
N PRO A 226 0.53 -0.98 28.87
CA PRO A 226 -0.03 -1.81 27.80
C PRO A 226 -1.15 -1.08 27.03
N LEU A 227 -1.30 -1.40 25.74
CA LEU A 227 -2.50 -1.05 24.99
C LEU A 227 -3.61 -2.07 25.32
N PRO A 228 -4.86 -1.62 25.57
CA PRO A 228 -5.96 -2.51 25.89
C PRO A 228 -6.35 -3.34 24.67
N VAL A 229 -6.88 -4.54 24.91
CA VAL A 229 -7.57 -5.34 23.89
C VAL A 229 -8.85 -4.59 23.51
N ALA A 230 -8.99 -4.26 22.22
CA ALA A 230 -10.13 -3.50 21.68
C ALA A 230 -11.09 -4.38 20.88
N GLY A 231 -10.66 -5.58 20.46
CA GLY A 231 -11.48 -6.48 19.65
C GLY A 231 -10.83 -7.85 19.44
N THR A 232 -11.28 -8.58 18.44
CA THR A 232 -10.88 -9.97 18.17
C THR A 232 -9.99 -10.13 16.93
N VAL A 233 -9.70 -9.03 16.23
CA VAL A 233 -8.97 -9.07 14.96
C VAL A 233 -7.47 -9.27 15.23
N HIS A 234 -6.90 -10.25 14.51
CA HIS A 234 -5.46 -10.40 14.37
C HIS A 234 -4.99 -9.48 13.25
N ALA A 235 -4.01 -8.62 13.52
CA ALA A 235 -3.58 -7.60 12.58
C ALA A 235 -2.05 -7.53 12.48
N GLN A 236 -1.57 -7.12 11.31
CA GLN A 236 -0.15 -6.96 11.03
C GLN A 236 0.05 -5.69 10.21
N ILE A 237 1.04 -4.88 10.58
CA ILE A 237 1.47 -3.72 9.81
C ILE A 237 2.80 -4.06 9.14
N ILE A 238 2.77 -4.30 7.82
CA ILE A 238 3.97 -4.52 7.02
C ILE A 238 4.48 -3.16 6.54
N ARG A 239 5.67 -2.78 6.98
CA ARG A 239 6.34 -1.55 6.54
C ARG A 239 7.10 -1.82 5.26
N SER A 240 6.74 -1.13 4.18
CA SER A 240 7.57 -1.05 2.98
C SER A 240 8.23 0.32 2.87
N SER A 241 9.46 0.33 2.40
CA SER A 241 10.19 1.50 1.95
C SER A 241 10.99 1.13 0.69
N PRO A 242 11.46 2.12 -0.09
CA PRO A 242 12.39 1.85 -1.20
C PRO A 242 13.68 1.17 -0.76
N ALA A 243 14.07 1.29 0.52
CA ALA A 243 15.26 0.64 1.09
C ALA A 243 15.01 -0.81 1.57
N GLY A 244 13.75 -1.23 1.76
CA GLY A 244 13.43 -2.57 2.28
C GLY A 244 11.93 -2.84 2.46
N GLY A 245 11.56 -4.11 2.62
CA GLY A 245 10.17 -4.52 2.89
C GLY A 245 9.29 -4.77 1.64
N SER A 246 9.77 -4.45 0.43
CA SER A 246 9.06 -4.83 -0.82
C SER A 246 8.99 -6.35 -0.99
N ALA A 247 10.06 -7.07 -0.67
CA ALA A 247 10.09 -8.54 -0.68
C ALA A 247 9.16 -9.15 0.37
N ALA A 248 9.09 -8.54 1.56
CA ALA A 248 8.21 -8.98 2.64
C ALA A 248 6.73 -8.90 2.24
N MET A 249 6.31 -7.74 1.70
CA MET A 249 4.95 -7.55 1.20
C MET A 249 4.64 -8.49 0.03
N TYR A 250 5.57 -8.64 -0.91
CA TYR A 250 5.43 -9.54 -2.06
C TYR A 250 5.22 -11.00 -1.63
N THR A 251 6.06 -11.50 -0.72
CA THR A 251 5.95 -12.86 -0.18
C THR A 251 4.64 -13.03 0.58
N ALA A 252 4.22 -12.04 1.37
CA ALA A 252 2.94 -12.08 2.07
C ALA A 252 1.75 -12.21 1.11
N PHE A 253 1.75 -11.43 0.01
CA PHE A 253 0.73 -11.54 -1.03
C PHE A 253 0.69 -12.92 -1.69
N LEU A 254 1.85 -13.45 -2.07
CA LEU A 254 1.94 -14.77 -2.70
C LEU A 254 1.49 -15.90 -1.76
N LEU A 255 1.90 -15.87 -0.48
CA LEU A 255 1.46 -16.84 0.52
C LEU A 255 -0.06 -16.78 0.71
N ALA A 256 -0.62 -15.57 0.85
CA ALA A 256 -2.05 -15.39 1.03
C ALA A 256 -2.86 -15.88 -0.20
N MET A 257 -2.44 -15.52 -1.42
CA MET A 257 -3.09 -15.99 -2.66
C MET A 257 -2.99 -17.51 -2.84
N SER A 258 -1.84 -18.11 -2.51
CA SER A 258 -1.65 -19.56 -2.58
C SER A 258 -2.47 -20.30 -1.53
N ALA A 259 -2.70 -19.69 -0.35
CA ALA A 259 -3.50 -20.26 0.72
C ALA A 259 -5.02 -20.24 0.46
N ALA A 260 -5.48 -19.44 -0.51
CA ALA A 260 -6.91 -19.32 -0.84
C ALA A 260 -7.55 -20.66 -1.25
N ARG A 261 -8.76 -20.91 -0.74
CA ARG A 261 -9.56 -22.13 -0.98
C ARG A 261 -10.96 -21.86 -1.54
N ARG A 262 -11.52 -20.66 -1.38
CA ARG A 262 -12.89 -20.32 -1.80
C ARG A 262 -12.92 -19.14 -2.76
N SER A 263 -12.32 -18.01 -2.40
CA SER A 263 -12.38 -16.80 -3.21
C SER A 263 -11.21 -15.84 -2.97
N ILE A 264 -10.81 -15.12 -4.03
CA ILE A 264 -9.90 -13.98 -3.97
C ILE A 264 -10.62 -12.79 -4.63
N TYR A 265 -10.87 -11.74 -3.86
CA TYR A 265 -11.39 -10.47 -4.37
C TYR A 265 -10.29 -9.42 -4.31
N ILE A 266 -9.92 -8.83 -5.45
CA ILE A 266 -8.91 -7.78 -5.53
C ILE A 266 -9.58 -6.50 -6.03
N THR A 267 -9.35 -5.40 -5.34
CA THR A 267 -9.66 -4.05 -5.82
C THR A 267 -8.33 -3.30 -5.96
N ASN A 268 -8.01 -2.81 -7.14
CA ASN A 268 -6.79 -2.01 -7.33
C ASN A 268 -6.91 -1.05 -8.53
N PRO A 269 -6.67 0.27 -8.37
CA PRO A 269 -6.56 1.21 -9.49
C PRO A 269 -5.51 0.86 -10.52
N TYR A 270 -4.40 0.28 -10.05
CA TYR A 270 -3.17 0.12 -10.80
C TYR A 270 -2.73 -1.35 -10.75
N LEU A 271 -3.61 -2.26 -11.18
CA LEU A 271 -3.34 -3.69 -11.15
C LEU A 271 -2.20 -4.06 -12.11
N VAL A 272 -0.96 -4.00 -11.64
CA VAL A 272 0.24 -4.45 -12.35
C VAL A 272 0.76 -5.67 -11.61
N LEU A 273 0.31 -6.85 -12.05
CA LEU A 273 0.79 -8.13 -11.54
C LEU A 273 1.98 -8.58 -12.37
N ASP A 274 3.01 -9.11 -11.69
CA ASP A 274 4.07 -9.84 -12.38
C ASP A 274 3.58 -11.25 -12.79
N ASP A 275 4.43 -12.00 -13.49
CA ASP A 275 4.08 -13.33 -13.99
C ASP A 275 3.81 -14.33 -12.85
N ARG A 276 4.44 -14.15 -11.69
CA ARG A 276 4.29 -15.04 -10.54
C ARG A 276 2.96 -14.83 -9.81
N MET A 277 2.60 -13.58 -9.54
CA MET A 277 1.29 -13.25 -8.98
C MET A 277 0.17 -13.66 -9.94
N SER A 278 0.36 -13.39 -11.25
CA SER A 278 -0.59 -13.83 -12.27
C SER A 278 -0.75 -15.35 -12.29
N GLU A 279 0.34 -16.11 -12.22
CA GLU A 279 0.28 -17.58 -12.16
C GLU A 279 -0.33 -18.07 -10.85
N ALA A 280 -0.05 -17.44 -9.71
CA ALA A 280 -0.66 -17.80 -8.42
C ALA A 280 -2.20 -17.68 -8.47
N LEU A 281 -2.72 -16.60 -9.08
CA LEU A 281 -4.16 -16.45 -9.30
C LEU A 281 -4.72 -17.52 -10.25
N LEU A 282 -4.00 -17.84 -11.33
CA LEU A 282 -4.43 -18.88 -12.27
C LEU A 282 -4.43 -20.27 -11.63
N ILE A 283 -3.43 -20.60 -10.82
CA ILE A 283 -3.41 -21.85 -10.04
C ILE A 283 -4.59 -21.87 -9.08
N ALA A 284 -4.91 -20.76 -8.40
CA ALA A 284 -6.09 -20.67 -7.55
C ALA A 284 -7.39 -20.96 -8.34
N VAL A 285 -7.56 -20.38 -9.53
CA VAL A 285 -8.71 -20.69 -10.39
C VAL A 285 -8.76 -22.17 -10.77
N ARG A 286 -7.61 -22.79 -11.12
CA ARG A 286 -7.54 -24.24 -11.41
C ARG A 286 -7.93 -25.11 -10.21
N ARG A 287 -7.72 -24.64 -8.97
CA ARG A 287 -8.19 -25.29 -7.74
C ARG A 287 -9.69 -25.09 -7.47
N GLY A 288 -10.40 -24.33 -8.30
CA GLY A 288 -11.82 -23.99 -8.10
C GLY A 288 -12.05 -22.72 -7.25
N VAL A 289 -11.02 -21.94 -6.96
CA VAL A 289 -11.14 -20.67 -6.22
C VAL A 289 -11.73 -19.60 -7.13
N LYS A 290 -12.77 -18.90 -6.66
CA LYS A 290 -13.34 -17.76 -7.40
C LYS A 290 -12.41 -16.57 -7.32
N VAL A 291 -11.83 -16.15 -8.45
CA VAL A 291 -10.97 -14.95 -8.51
C VAL A 291 -11.70 -13.82 -9.22
N VAL A 292 -11.89 -12.70 -8.52
CA VAL A 292 -12.54 -11.49 -9.02
C VAL A 292 -11.63 -10.29 -8.82
N VAL A 293 -11.44 -9.51 -9.87
CA VAL A 293 -10.67 -8.27 -9.84
C VAL A 293 -11.56 -7.09 -10.24
N LEU A 294 -11.56 -6.06 -9.42
CA LEU A 294 -12.22 -4.79 -9.65
C LEU A 294 -11.17 -3.71 -9.94
N THR A 295 -11.28 -3.07 -11.10
CA THR A 295 -10.38 -2.02 -11.61
C THR A 295 -11.21 -0.79 -12.00
N PRO A 296 -10.65 0.42 -12.07
CA PRO A 296 -11.34 1.59 -12.61
C PRO A 296 -11.72 1.40 -14.09
N GLY A 297 -12.91 1.86 -14.48
CA GLY A 297 -13.28 2.05 -15.89
C GLY A 297 -12.64 3.29 -16.53
N ALA A 298 -12.43 4.34 -15.74
CA ALA A 298 -11.66 5.54 -16.08
C ALA A 298 -10.54 5.75 -15.05
N ILE A 299 -9.33 6.09 -15.51
CA ILE A 299 -8.13 6.19 -14.67
C ILE A 299 -7.39 7.50 -14.94
N ASP A 300 -6.75 8.03 -13.90
CA ASP A 300 -5.92 9.24 -13.91
C ASP A 300 -4.60 9.07 -14.68
N HIS A 301 -4.13 7.83 -14.85
CA HIS A 301 -2.86 7.51 -15.51
C HIS A 301 -3.00 6.46 -16.62
N ASN A 302 -3.23 6.92 -17.85
CA ASN A 302 -3.49 6.05 -19.02
C ASN A 302 -2.36 5.04 -19.32
N LEU A 303 -1.09 5.41 -19.08
CA LEU A 303 0.04 4.48 -19.26
C LEU A 303 -0.05 3.26 -18.34
N VAL A 304 -0.47 3.46 -17.08
CA VAL A 304 -0.66 2.39 -16.11
C VAL A 304 -1.83 1.50 -16.50
N ARG A 305 -2.89 2.10 -17.09
CA ARG A 305 -4.00 1.35 -17.69
C ARG A 305 -3.53 0.34 -18.73
N GLN A 306 -2.71 0.82 -19.68
CA GLN A 306 -2.23 -0.03 -20.77
C GLN A 306 -1.32 -1.14 -20.26
N ALA A 307 -0.41 -0.81 -19.33
CA ALA A 307 0.45 -1.81 -18.68
C ALA A 307 -0.37 -2.89 -17.94
N SER A 308 -1.44 -2.50 -17.23
CA SER A 308 -2.35 -3.44 -16.58
C SER A 308 -3.04 -4.35 -17.60
N ARG A 309 -3.64 -3.78 -18.64
CA ARG A 309 -4.43 -4.50 -19.65
C ARG A 309 -3.60 -5.51 -20.44
N GLY A 310 -2.29 -5.31 -20.58
CA GLY A 310 -1.39 -6.24 -21.27
C GLY A 310 -1.41 -7.67 -20.72
N LYS A 311 -1.72 -7.87 -19.42
CA LYS A 311 -1.79 -9.21 -18.79
C LYS A 311 -3.22 -9.77 -18.70
N TRP A 312 -4.25 -8.96 -18.93
CA TRP A 312 -5.65 -9.37 -18.74
C TRP A 312 -6.05 -10.54 -19.65
N GLY A 313 -5.51 -10.60 -20.87
CA GLY A 313 -5.84 -11.66 -21.81
C GLY A 313 -5.56 -13.07 -21.27
N LYS A 314 -4.41 -13.29 -20.61
CA LYS A 314 -4.08 -14.59 -19.98
C LYS A 314 -5.01 -14.87 -18.80
N MET A 315 -5.27 -13.87 -17.96
CA MET A 315 -6.10 -14.00 -16.76
C MET A 315 -7.56 -14.32 -17.10
N LEU A 316 -8.16 -13.59 -18.05
CA LEU A 316 -9.53 -13.79 -18.50
C LEU A 316 -9.73 -15.18 -19.11
N LYS A 317 -8.83 -15.60 -20.00
CA LYS A 317 -8.86 -16.96 -20.59
C LYS A 317 -8.71 -18.06 -19.53
N GLY A 318 -7.97 -17.77 -18.46
CA GLY A 318 -7.76 -18.69 -17.35
C GLY A 318 -8.88 -18.71 -16.30
N GLY A 319 -9.95 -17.93 -16.48
CA GLY A 319 -11.14 -17.93 -15.60
C GLY A 319 -11.15 -16.87 -14.50
N VAL A 320 -10.20 -15.94 -14.49
CA VAL A 320 -10.26 -14.75 -13.62
C VAL A 320 -11.34 -13.81 -14.15
N GLN A 321 -12.21 -13.33 -13.26
CA GLN A 321 -13.25 -12.36 -13.61
C GLN A 321 -12.70 -10.95 -13.37
N ILE A 322 -12.77 -10.07 -14.38
CA ILE A 322 -12.32 -8.69 -14.27
C ILE A 322 -13.50 -7.75 -14.54
N TYR A 323 -13.80 -6.89 -13.59
CA TYR A 323 -14.88 -5.90 -13.66
C TYR A 323 -14.30 -4.48 -13.61
N GLU A 324 -14.89 -3.58 -14.38
CA GLU A 324 -14.57 -2.14 -14.34
C GLU A 324 -15.61 -1.41 -13.48
N TYR A 325 -15.15 -0.63 -12.50
CA TYR A 325 -15.97 0.28 -11.72
C TYR A 325 -16.18 1.56 -12.54
N LEU A 326 -17.43 1.80 -12.93
CA LEU A 326 -17.83 2.91 -13.80
C LEU A 326 -18.30 4.18 -13.07
N PRO A 327 -18.97 4.12 -11.90
CA PRO A 327 -19.60 5.31 -11.31
C PRO A 327 -18.64 6.44 -10.93
N ALA A 328 -17.40 6.11 -10.57
CA ALA A 328 -16.37 7.09 -10.21
C ALA A 328 -14.96 6.52 -10.43
N LEU A 329 -13.93 7.33 -10.20
CA LEU A 329 -12.56 6.81 -10.19
C LEU A 329 -12.35 5.89 -8.97
N LEU A 330 -12.03 4.63 -9.24
CA LEU A 330 -11.71 3.64 -8.21
C LEU A 330 -10.26 3.79 -7.76
N HIS A 331 -10.02 4.20 -6.52
CA HIS A 331 -8.67 4.34 -5.95
C HIS A 331 -8.40 3.37 -4.78
N ALA A 332 -9.40 2.68 -4.24
CA ALA A 332 -9.20 1.66 -3.19
C ALA A 332 -8.23 0.53 -3.61
N LYS A 333 -7.36 0.12 -2.67
CA LYS A 333 -6.36 -0.93 -2.85
C LYS A 333 -6.55 -2.00 -1.78
N MET A 334 -7.28 -3.05 -2.13
CA MET A 334 -7.69 -4.08 -1.19
C MET A 334 -7.60 -5.47 -1.81
N MET A 335 -7.34 -6.46 -0.97
CA MET A 335 -7.51 -7.86 -1.29
C MET A 335 -8.23 -8.56 -0.15
N VAL A 336 -9.25 -9.35 -0.46
CA VAL A 336 -9.99 -10.17 0.49
C VAL A 336 -9.91 -11.63 0.04
N ILE A 337 -9.50 -12.52 0.94
CA ILE A 337 -9.35 -13.94 0.66
C ILE A 337 -10.26 -14.74 1.58
N ASP A 338 -11.07 -15.61 0.98
CA ASP A 338 -12.00 -16.55 1.60
C ASP A 338 -13.01 -15.94 2.59
N GLY A 339 -13.10 -14.61 2.67
CA GLY A 339 -13.91 -13.89 3.66
C GLY A 339 -13.29 -13.84 5.06
N VAL A 340 -12.05 -14.30 5.23
CA VAL A 340 -11.38 -14.41 6.55
C VAL A 340 -10.08 -13.64 6.64
N TRP A 341 -9.49 -13.25 5.50
CA TRP A 341 -8.28 -12.44 5.44
C TRP A 341 -8.51 -11.21 4.58
N ALA A 342 -8.07 -10.04 5.05
CA ALA A 342 -8.11 -8.80 4.30
C ALA A 342 -6.75 -8.09 4.34
N THR A 343 -6.35 -7.50 3.22
CA THR A 343 -5.18 -6.63 3.11
C THR A 343 -5.61 -5.30 2.53
N LEU A 344 -5.22 -4.22 3.18
CA LEU A 344 -5.42 -2.83 2.76
C LEU A 344 -4.04 -2.23 2.47
N LEU A 345 -3.90 -1.50 1.37
CA LEU A 345 -2.65 -0.82 1.02
C LEU A 345 -2.84 0.70 1.01
N THR A 346 -1.81 1.41 1.46
CA THR A 346 -1.68 2.86 1.27
C THR A 346 -1.37 3.20 -0.20
N PRO A 347 -1.41 4.48 -0.63
CA PRO A 347 -0.96 4.87 -1.96
C PRO A 347 0.43 4.29 -2.27
N GLY A 348 0.66 3.94 -3.53
CA GLY A 348 1.86 3.21 -3.95
C GLY A 348 1.52 2.12 -4.96
N ARG A 349 2.46 1.82 -5.86
CA ARG A 349 2.31 0.69 -6.78
C ARG A 349 2.62 -0.60 -6.03
N LEU A 350 1.96 -1.70 -6.39
CA LEU A 350 2.51 -3.03 -6.08
C LEU A 350 3.95 -3.06 -6.61
N PRO A 351 4.93 -3.54 -5.82
CA PRO A 351 6.32 -3.51 -6.25
C PRO A 351 6.48 -4.39 -7.50
N PRO A 352 6.87 -3.84 -8.66
CA PRO A 352 7.30 -4.67 -9.77
C PRO A 352 8.68 -5.24 -9.44
N LEU A 353 8.88 -6.55 -9.65
CA LEU A 353 10.22 -7.10 -9.77
C LEU A 353 10.70 -6.89 -11.21
N ALA A 354 11.94 -6.43 -11.36
CA ALA A 354 12.53 -6.04 -12.63
C ALA A 354 12.60 -7.23 -13.62
N GLY A 355 12.11 -6.99 -14.85
CA GLY A 355 12.59 -7.60 -16.10
C GLY A 355 12.22 -9.05 -16.41
N SER A 356 11.21 -9.25 -17.26
CA SER A 356 11.10 -10.45 -18.11
C SER A 356 11.81 -10.16 -19.44
N GLN A 357 12.87 -10.90 -19.79
CA GLN A 357 13.32 -10.96 -21.18
C GLN A 357 12.33 -11.80 -22.00
N PRO A 358 12.11 -11.47 -23.29
CA PRO A 358 11.40 -12.35 -24.21
C PRO A 358 12.26 -13.56 -24.54
N ASP A 359 11.65 -14.73 -24.43
CA ASP A 359 12.21 -16.03 -24.80
C ASP A 359 12.80 -15.99 -26.22
N ARG A 360 14.12 -16.11 -26.32
CA ARG A 360 14.80 -16.42 -27.59
C ARG A 360 14.93 -17.93 -27.64
N SER A 361 14.02 -18.53 -28.41
CA SER A 361 14.17 -19.83 -29.02
C SER A 361 15.61 -20.05 -29.51
N LEU A 362 16.29 -21.04 -28.94
CA LEU A 362 17.35 -21.75 -29.64
C LEU A 362 16.94 -23.21 -29.75
N HIS A 363 16.47 -23.54 -30.95
CA HIS A 363 16.50 -24.90 -31.45
C HIS A 363 17.94 -25.41 -31.45
N GLY A 364 18.11 -26.60 -30.88
CA GLY A 364 19.25 -27.48 -31.10
C GLY A 364 18.78 -28.91 -30.87
N ALA A 365 18.43 -29.58 -31.97
CA ALA A 365 18.28 -31.04 -32.06
C ALA A 365 19.58 -31.73 -31.54
N ALA A 366 19.64 -32.98 -31.13
CA ALA A 366 18.94 -34.20 -31.49
C ALA A 366 19.32 -35.28 -30.44
N GLY A 367 18.60 -36.40 -30.39
CA GLY A 367 19.13 -37.64 -29.81
C GLY A 367 18.09 -38.51 -29.10
N ASP A 368 17.46 -39.37 -29.88
CA ASP A 368 16.61 -40.50 -29.49
C ASP A 368 17.30 -41.53 -28.56
N ALA A 369 16.44 -42.35 -27.92
CA ALA A 369 16.66 -43.71 -27.41
C ALA A 369 17.49 -43.86 -26.11
N ASP A 370 17.21 -44.72 -25.12
CA ASP A 370 16.28 -45.83 -24.89
C ASP A 370 16.34 -46.17 -23.37
N PRO A 371 15.22 -46.44 -22.67
CA PRO A 371 15.24 -46.86 -21.27
C PRO A 371 15.28 -48.40 -21.16
N ARG A 372 16.46 -49.01 -21.02
CA ARG A 372 16.69 -50.36 -20.42
C ARG A 372 18.16 -50.80 -20.52
N SER A 373 18.85 -50.88 -19.39
CA SER A 373 19.92 -51.85 -19.05
C SER A 373 20.47 -51.44 -17.66
N ALA A 374 20.84 -52.29 -16.72
CA ALA A 374 20.75 -53.73 -16.55
C ALA A 374 20.83 -54.01 -15.04
N LEU A 375 20.19 -55.09 -14.62
CA LEU A 375 20.35 -55.72 -13.31
C LEU A 375 21.75 -56.35 -13.18
N GLY A 376 22.34 -56.24 -11.99
CA GLY A 376 22.90 -57.37 -11.25
C GLY A 376 24.36 -57.79 -11.46
N GLY A 377 25.08 -57.94 -10.33
CA GLY A 377 25.91 -59.12 -10.07
C GLY A 377 27.34 -58.90 -9.55
N GLY A 378 27.59 -59.37 -8.31
CA GLY A 378 28.88 -59.88 -7.75
C GLY A 378 30.02 -58.87 -7.55
N GLU A 379 30.77 -58.84 -6.45
CA GLU A 379 31.05 -59.78 -5.35
C GLU A 379 31.03 -59.07 -3.99
#